data_AF-A0A1G7FMV3-F1
#
_entry.id   AF-A0A1G7FMV3-F1
#
_cell.length_a   1.000
_cell.length_b   1.000
_cell.length_c   1.000
_cell.angle_alpha   90.00
_cell.angle_beta   90.00
_cell.angle_gamma   90.00
#
_symmetry.space_group_name_H-M   'P 1'
#
loop_
_entity.id
_entity.type
_entity.pdbx_description
1 polymer ?
#
loop_
_entity_poly.entity_id
_entity_poly.type
_entity_poly.pdbx_seq_one_letter_code
_entity_poly.pdbx_strand_id
1 'polypeptide(L)'
;MLKSILQYIIVFTLLFLVGTYTHLAILDNSIPFPLGKMYLFHYLFSLGICILFAYLAFSDILKEQLGLIYLAALFLKLIFFAIVFKSAVFSETVIPRIDRFSMLIPLILFLFVEVLYISKILKKI
;
A
#
# COMPACT_ATOMS: atom_id res chain seq x y z
N MET A 1 -19.45 10.61 -1.55
CA MET A 1 -18.11 10.46 -0.94
C MET A 1 -18.06 9.38 0.12
N LEU A 2 -19.01 9.29 1.06
CA LEU A 2 -19.12 8.13 1.96
C LEU A 2 -19.24 6.79 1.20
N LYS A 3 -20.07 6.75 0.14
CA LYS A 3 -20.17 5.58 -0.76
C LYS A 3 -18.84 5.22 -1.42
N SER A 4 -18.01 6.22 -1.75
CA SER A 4 -16.69 6.01 -2.35
C SER A 4 -15.68 5.48 -1.32
N ILE A 5 -15.68 6.02 -0.09
CA ILE A 5 -14.83 5.53 1.00
C ILE A 5 -15.20 4.08 1.36
N LEU A 6 -16.49 3.77 1.47
CA LEU A 6 -16.95 2.40 1.73
C LEU A 6 -16.49 1.44 0.62
N GLN A 7 -16.60 1.84 -0.64
CA GLN A 7 -16.09 1.06 -1.76
C GLN A 7 -14.57 0.82 -1.64
N TYR A 8 -13.80 1.82 -1.23
CA TYR A 8 -12.35 1.70 -1.06
C TYR A 8 -12.01 0.71 0.06
N ILE A 9 -12.68 0.82 1.21
CA ILE A 9 -12.53 -0.12 2.33
C ILE A 9 -12.78 -1.55 1.86
N ILE A 10 -13.89 -1.79 1.14
CA ILE A 10 -14.24 -3.12 0.63
C ILE A 10 -13.15 -3.65 -0.31
N VAL A 11 -12.72 -2.86 -1.30
CA VAL A 11 -11.73 -3.31 -2.29
C VAL A 11 -10.37 -3.56 -1.64
N PHE A 12 -9.90 -2.67 -0.75
CA PHE A 12 -8.64 -2.88 -0.03
C PHE A 12 -8.71 -4.07 0.92
N THR A 13 -9.86 -4.31 1.56
CA THR A 13 -10.06 -5.48 2.44
C THR A 13 -10.04 -6.77 1.63
N LEU A 14 -10.73 -6.82 0.49
CA LEU A 14 -10.69 -7.97 -0.42
C LEU A 14 -9.27 -8.21 -0.95
N LEU A 15 -8.57 -7.16 -1.36
CA LEU A 15 -7.18 -7.26 -1.81
C LEU A 15 -6.25 -7.77 -0.70
N PHE A 16 -6.45 -7.30 0.53
CA PHE A 16 -5.71 -7.78 1.70
C PHE A 16 -5.96 -9.27 1.96
N LEU A 17 -7.22 -9.69 2.05
CA LEU A 17 -7.57 -11.09 2.33
C LEU A 17 -7.12 -12.00 1.18
N VAL A 18 -7.58 -11.74 -0.04
CA VAL A 18 -7.26 -12.56 -1.21
C VAL A 18 -5.76 -12.55 -1.47
N GLY A 19 -5.11 -11.39 -1.44
CA GLY A 19 -3.68 -11.27 -1.67
C GLY A 19 -2.87 -12.02 -0.63
N THR A 20 -3.16 -11.86 0.67
CA THR A 20 -2.41 -12.54 1.73
C THR A 20 -2.54 -14.05 1.63
N TYR A 21 -3.77 -14.57 1.48
CA TYR A 21 -3.99 -16.01 1.45
C TYR A 21 -3.51 -16.67 0.17
N THR A 22 -3.68 -16.02 -1.00
CA THR A 22 -3.13 -16.58 -2.26
C THR A 22 -1.60 -16.59 -2.23
N HIS A 23 -0.98 -15.52 -1.71
CA HIS A 23 0.46 -15.43 -1.64
C HIS A 23 1.04 -16.45 -0.65
N LEU A 24 0.42 -16.64 0.52
CA LEU A 24 0.79 -17.70 1.46
C LEU A 24 0.54 -19.12 0.93
N ALA A 25 -0.48 -19.35 0.11
CA ALA A 25 -0.74 -20.66 -0.47
C ALA A 25 0.28 -21.05 -1.54
N ILE A 26 0.93 -20.07 -2.17
CA ILE A 26 1.96 -20.28 -3.20
C ILE A 26 3.35 -20.45 -2.58
N LEU A 27 3.64 -19.79 -1.46
CA LEU A 27 4.93 -19.91 -0.79
C LEU A 27 4.95 -21.05 0.22
N ASP A 28 6.10 -21.73 0.31
CA ASP A 28 6.36 -22.67 1.39
C ASP A 28 6.35 -21.98 2.76
N ASN A 29 5.99 -22.72 3.80
CA ASN A 29 5.86 -22.22 5.18
C ASN A 29 7.18 -21.70 5.80
N SER A 30 8.31 -21.80 5.10
CA SER A 30 9.65 -21.43 5.57
C SER A 30 10.12 -20.02 5.17
N ILE A 31 9.20 -19.10 4.85
CA ILE A 31 9.58 -17.74 4.44
C ILE A 31 10.31 -16.96 5.55
N PRO A 32 11.46 -16.30 5.25
CA PRO A 32 12.27 -15.62 6.26
C PRO A 32 11.77 -14.20 6.61
N PHE A 33 10.54 -13.84 6.24
CA PHE A 33 9.99 -12.49 6.42
C PHE A 33 8.50 -12.51 6.77
N PRO A 34 8.01 -11.50 7.50
CA PRO A 34 6.64 -11.50 8.01
C PRO A 34 5.62 -11.03 6.94
N LEU A 35 5.34 -11.87 5.95
CA LEU A 35 4.50 -11.52 4.78
C LEU A 35 3.13 -10.93 5.17
N GLY A 36 2.42 -11.54 6.11
CA GLY A 36 1.11 -11.04 6.56
C GLY A 36 1.18 -9.63 7.17
N LYS A 37 2.27 -9.30 7.88
CA LYS A 37 2.48 -7.94 8.41
C LYS A 37 2.77 -6.94 7.29
N MET A 38 3.45 -7.36 6.23
CA MET A 38 3.69 -6.50 5.05
C MET A 38 2.39 -6.19 4.31
N TYR A 39 1.54 -7.20 4.09
CA TYR A 39 0.19 -6.99 3.54
C TYR A 39 -0.63 -6.03 4.41
N LEU A 40 -0.60 -6.22 5.74
CA LEU A 40 -1.32 -5.37 6.68
C LEU A 40 -0.80 -3.92 6.63
N PHE A 41 0.51 -3.73 6.57
CA PHE A 41 1.13 -2.42 6.43
C PHE A 41 0.63 -1.70 5.18
N HIS A 42 0.71 -2.34 4.01
CA HIS A 42 0.27 -1.71 2.76
C HIS A 42 -1.24 -1.49 2.72
N TYR A 43 -2.04 -2.39 3.29
CA TYR A 43 -3.48 -2.20 3.46
C TYR A 43 -3.80 -0.93 4.26
N LEU A 44 -3.25 -0.80 5.47
CA LEU A 44 -3.52 0.34 6.34
C LEU A 44 -2.99 1.64 5.73
N PHE A 45 -1.78 1.62 5.16
CA PHE A 45 -1.17 2.82 4.59
C PHE A 45 -1.93 3.32 3.36
N SER A 46 -2.27 2.43 2.42
CA SER A 46 -3.01 2.80 1.21
C SER A 46 -4.42 3.27 1.52
N LEU A 47 -5.12 2.59 2.43
CA LEU A 47 -6.44 3.02 2.86
C LEU A 47 -6.38 4.39 3.54
N GLY A 48 -5.39 4.60 4.41
CA GLY A 48 -5.12 5.87 5.08
C GLY A 48 -4.85 7.00 4.08
N ILE A 49 -4.00 6.78 3.08
CA ILE A 49 -3.77 7.74 1.99
C ILE A 49 -5.09 8.05 1.28
N CYS A 50 -5.85 7.05 0.84
CA CYS A 50 -7.09 7.30 0.10
C CYS A 50 -8.13 8.09 0.91
N ILE A 51 -8.25 7.82 2.22
CA ILE A 51 -9.14 8.57 3.11
C ILE A 51 -8.64 10.00 3.30
N LEU A 52 -7.34 10.18 3.58
CA LEU A 52 -6.73 11.49 3.74
C LEU A 52 -6.91 12.34 2.48
N PHE A 53 -6.67 11.77 1.29
CA PHE A 53 -6.83 12.46 0.01
C PHE A 53 -8.28 12.80 -0.30
N ALA A 54 -9.22 11.91 0.04
CA ALA A 54 -10.64 12.23 -0.08
C ALA A 54 -11.04 13.42 0.80
N TYR A 55 -10.38 13.63 1.93
CA TYR A 55 -10.57 14.80 2.79
C TYR A 55 -9.85 16.04 2.25
N LEU A 56 -8.57 15.93 1.88
CA LEU A 56 -7.78 17.05 1.37
C LEU A 56 -8.33 17.62 0.06
N ALA A 57 -9.07 16.83 -0.73
CA ALA A 57 -9.75 17.28 -1.95
C ALA A 57 -10.82 18.37 -1.71
N PHE A 58 -11.27 18.58 -0.47
CA PHE A 58 -12.19 19.66 -0.10
C PHE A 58 -11.49 20.97 0.26
N SER A 59 -10.16 20.97 0.41
CA SER A 59 -9.43 22.19 0.73
C SER A 59 -9.15 22.98 -0.54
N ASP A 60 -9.69 24.19 -0.65
CA ASP A 60 -9.46 25.07 -1.81
C ASP A 60 -7.98 25.36 -2.07
N ILE A 61 -7.15 25.33 -1.02
CA ILE A 61 -5.71 25.61 -1.11
C ILE A 61 -4.93 24.35 -1.51
N LEU A 62 -5.24 23.21 -0.90
CA LEU A 62 -4.45 21.98 -1.07
C LEU A 62 -4.85 21.17 -2.31
N LYS A 63 -6.06 21.40 -2.84
CA LYS A 63 -6.62 20.71 -4.01
C LYS A 63 -5.69 20.75 -5.22
N GLU A 64 -5.09 21.92 -5.50
CA GLU A 64 -4.16 22.11 -6.62
C GLU A 64 -2.83 21.37 -6.44
N GLN A 65 -2.44 21.10 -5.19
CA GLN A 65 -1.15 20.48 -4.85
C GLN A 65 -1.26 18.98 -4.58
N LEU A 66 -2.46 18.38 -4.67
CA LEU A 66 -2.66 16.97 -4.32
C LEU A 66 -1.75 16.01 -5.08
N GLY A 67 -1.44 16.27 -6.35
CA GLY A 67 -0.49 15.43 -7.09
C GLY A 67 0.90 15.40 -6.43
N LEU A 68 1.40 16.55 -5.99
CA LEU A 68 2.68 16.67 -5.28
C LEU A 68 2.61 16.05 -3.89
N ILE A 69 1.54 16.31 -3.14
CA ILE A 69 1.31 15.71 -1.82
C ILE A 69 1.28 14.17 -1.94
N TYR A 70 0.71 13.64 -3.03
CA TYR A 70 0.63 12.19 -3.24
C TYR A 70 2.01 11.59 -3.46
N LEU A 71 2.82 12.24 -4.30
CA LEU A 71 4.20 11.82 -4.52
C LEU A 71 5.01 11.82 -3.20
N ALA A 72 4.85 12.85 -2.38
CA ALA A 72 5.47 12.91 -1.05
C ALA A 72 4.99 11.77 -0.14
N ALA A 73 3.68 11.48 -0.12
CA ALA A 73 3.10 10.37 0.64
C ALA A 73 3.64 9.00 0.18
N LEU A 74 3.88 8.83 -1.12
CA LEU A 74 4.51 7.61 -1.66
C LEU A 74 5.94 7.43 -1.17
N PHE A 75 6.77 8.49 -1.20
CA PHE A 75 8.12 8.41 -0.63
C PHE A 75 8.09 8.09 0.86
N LEU A 76 7.18 8.73 1.60
CA LEU A 76 7.00 8.47 3.03
C LEU A 76 6.61 7.01 3.31
N LYS A 77 5.71 6.44 2.49
CA LYS A 77 5.32 5.02 2.56
C LYS A 77 6.52 4.09 2.41
N LEU A 78 7.37 4.35 1.43
CA LEU A 78 8.57 3.54 1.16
C LEU A 78 9.59 3.65 2.30
N ILE A 79 9.81 4.86 2.81
CA ILE A 79 10.70 5.10 3.97
C ILE A 79 10.18 4.35 5.20
N PHE A 80 8.89 4.48 5.51
CA PHE A 80 8.30 3.78 6.66
C PHE A 80 8.32 2.26 6.47
N PHE A 81 8.08 1.76 5.26
CA PHE A 81 8.22 0.33 4.97
C PHE A 81 9.65 -0.15 5.27
N ALA A 82 10.66 0.58 4.80
CA ALA A 82 12.06 0.23 5.03
C ALA A 82 12.45 0.27 6.52
N ILE A 83 11.88 1.20 7.30
CA ILE A 83 12.11 1.29 8.74
C ILE A 83 11.40 0.15 9.49
N VAL A 84 10.11 -0.08 9.22
CA VAL A 84 9.29 -1.08 9.92
C VAL A 84 9.77 -2.51 9.62
N PHE A 85 10.18 -2.77 8.38
CA PHE A 85 10.66 -4.07 7.94
C PHE A 85 12.17 -4.11 7.75
N LYS A 86 12.93 -3.29 8.50
CA LYS A 86 14.38 -3.16 8.39
C LYS A 86 15.10 -4.51 8.38
N SER A 87 14.71 -5.43 9.25
CA SER A 87 15.31 -6.76 9.34
C SER A 87 15.12 -7.61 8.09
N ALA A 88 14.02 -7.45 7.36
CA ALA A 88 13.77 -8.15 6.12
C ALA A 88 14.39 -7.41 4.92
N VAL A 89 14.34 -6.08 4.91
CA VAL A 89 14.82 -5.24 3.79
C VAL A 89 16.34 -5.14 3.76
N PHE A 90 16.97 -5.00 4.93
CA PHE A 90 18.42 -4.86 5.10
C PHE A 90 19.01 -6.07 5.82
N SER A 91 18.46 -7.27 5.58
CA SER A 91 18.97 -8.49 6.19
C SER A 91 20.43 -8.73 5.80
N GLU A 92 21.27 -9.01 6.79
CA GLU A 92 22.64 -9.48 6.58
C GLU A 92 22.68 -10.95 6.11
N THR A 93 21.61 -11.70 6.38
CA THR A 93 21.46 -13.06 5.86
C THR A 93 21.09 -13.03 4.38
N VAL A 94 21.65 -13.97 3.61
CA VAL A 94 21.38 -14.08 2.18
C VAL A 94 19.95 -14.57 1.98
N ILE A 95 19.00 -13.63 1.90
CA ILE A 95 17.64 -13.93 1.43
C ILE A 95 17.71 -14.20 -0.07
N PRO A 96 17.23 -15.37 -0.55
CA PRO A 96 17.14 -15.67 -1.97
C PRO A 96 16.51 -14.53 -2.75
N ARG A 97 17.01 -14.28 -3.97
CA ARG A 97 16.52 -13.15 -4.78
C ARG A 97 15.01 -13.25 -5.04
N ILE A 98 14.49 -14.47 -5.19
CA ILE A 98 13.07 -14.76 -5.39
C ILE A 98 12.22 -14.32 -4.18
N ASP A 99 12.69 -14.55 -2.97
CA ASP A 99 12.02 -14.17 -1.72
C ASP A 99 11.99 -12.65 -1.55
N ARG A 100 13.07 -11.97 -1.94
CA ARG A 100 13.10 -10.49 -1.97
C ARG A 100 12.10 -9.91 -2.97
N PHE A 101 11.93 -10.52 -4.14
CA PHE A 101 10.89 -10.10 -5.07
C PHE A 101 9.49 -10.37 -4.52
N SER A 102 9.31 -11.47 -3.79
CA SER A 102 8.07 -11.80 -3.11
C SER A 102 7.63 -10.69 -2.15
N MET A 103 8.57 -10.09 -1.39
CA MET A 103 8.29 -8.95 -0.51
C MET A 103 7.76 -7.70 -1.24
N LEU A 104 8.00 -7.55 -2.53
CA LEU A 104 7.53 -6.40 -3.33
C LEU A 104 6.10 -6.59 -3.87
N ILE A 105 5.60 -7.83 -3.91
CA ILE A 105 4.25 -8.13 -4.41
C ILE A 105 3.18 -7.36 -3.64
N PRO A 106 3.16 -7.36 -2.28
CA PRO A 106 2.22 -6.55 -1.52
C PRO A 106 2.29 -5.07 -1.91
N LEU A 107 3.51 -4.50 -1.97
CA LEU A 107 3.69 -3.09 -2.32
C LEU A 107 3.05 -2.75 -3.67
N ILE A 108 3.34 -3.55 -4.71
CA ILE A 108 2.85 -3.29 -6.08
C ILE A 108 1.34 -3.43 -6.15
N LEU A 109 0.76 -4.47 -5.53
CA LEU A 109 -0.69 -4.70 -5.55
C LEU A 109 -1.46 -3.53 -4.93
N PHE A 110 -1.06 -3.11 -3.74
CA PHE A 110 -1.72 -2.00 -3.04
C PHE A 110 -1.48 -0.67 -3.74
N LEU A 111 -0.27 -0.43 -4.24
CA LEU A 111 0.07 0.79 -4.97
C LEU A 111 -0.76 0.91 -6.26
N PHE A 112 -0.93 -0.17 -7.01
CA PHE A 112 -1.71 -0.16 -8.24
C PHE A 112 -3.15 0.29 -7.98
N VAL A 113 -3.82 -0.32 -6.99
CA VAL A 113 -5.19 0.04 -6.62
C VAL A 113 -5.27 1.47 -6.05
N GLU A 114 -4.30 1.86 -5.23
CA GLU A 114 -4.19 3.21 -4.67
C GLU A 114 -4.10 4.28 -5.77
N VAL A 115 -3.21 4.11 -6.77
CA VAL A 115 -3.06 5.05 -7.89
C VAL A 115 -4.35 5.19 -8.68
N LEU A 116 -5.08 4.09 -8.93
CA LEU A 116 -6.36 4.14 -9.62
C LEU A 116 -7.40 4.99 -8.87
N TYR A 117 -7.42 4.91 -7.54
CA TYR A 117 -8.32 5.71 -6.72
C TYR A 117 -7.91 7.17 -6.62
N ILE A 118 -6.63 7.43 -6.40
CA ILE A 118 -6.10 8.80 -6.34
C ILE A 118 -6.32 9.50 -7.69
N SER A 119 -6.09 8.81 -8.81
CA SER A 119 -6.38 9.34 -10.14
C SER A 119 -7.86 9.71 -10.32
N LYS A 120 -8.79 8.92 -9.75
CA LYS A 120 -10.23 9.25 -9.78
C LYS A 120 -10.57 10.46 -8.91
N ILE A 121 -9.88 10.66 -7.80
CA ILE A 121 -10.05 11.85 -6.96
C ILE A 121 -9.55 13.08 -7.72
N LEU A 122 -8.32 13.01 -8.27
CA LEU A 122 -7.70 14.08 -9.04
C LEU A 122 -8.46 14.46 -10.32
N LYS A 123 -9.11 13.50 -11.00
CA LYS A 123 -9.92 13.77 -12.20
C LYS A 123 -11.30 14.37 -11.92
N LYS A 124 -11.80 14.22 -10.69
CA LYS A 124 -13.10 14.77 -10.26
C LYS A 124 -12.98 16.19 -9.71
N ILE A 125 -11.75 16.64 -9.52
CA ILE A 125 -11.35 17.97 -9.10
C ILE A 125 -11.40 18.92 -10.29
#